data_AF-A0A1T4VVV6-F1
#
_entry.id   AF-A0A1T4VVV6-F1
#
_cell.length_a   1.000
_cell.length_b   1.000
_cell.length_c   1.000
_cell.angle_alpha   90.00
_cell.angle_beta   90.00
_cell.angle_gamma   90.00
#
_symmetry.space_group_name_H-M   'P 1'
#
loop_
_entity.id
_entity.type
_entity.pdbx_description
1 polymer ?
#
loop_
_entity_poly.entity_id
_entity_poly.type
_entity_poly.pdbx_seq_one_letter_code
_entity_poly.pdbx_strand_id
1 'polypeptide(L)'
;MTTHFEVTTALPDNFQSEYFLAFHRRDKCAIAELVEGNTIKKGLVISALPCLLTITLEQKKAIASLHADGHLSGFDNNALLLLLNNMLGLLQPTAQFELAYQSHPDIAKLLRHSSGLRIPQTATPFEAIVWAITGQLISVEAAVSIRRRLIETSEIKHSSGLWCQPSPHHLAKLPISEYRKCGYSNAKAQTIQLVAQRVINGQLNLSPDVSPIDIDKALLAIKGVGPWTVSYTLLRGFGWLDGSLHGDVAVRKSLQRLLGSDEPLSQKQTQQWLSQFSPWKALVAAHLWAMESDKAY
;
A
#
# COMPACT_ATOMS: atom_id res chain seq x y z
N MET A 1 -0.95 -0.89 31.74
CA MET A 1 -1.73 -2.05 31.26
C MET A 1 -1.59 -2.08 29.75
N THR A 2 -1.16 -3.20 29.18
CA THR A 2 -1.11 -3.40 27.73
C THR A 2 -2.51 -3.79 27.22
N THR A 3 -2.78 -3.55 25.94
CA THR A 3 -4.06 -3.95 25.32
C THR A 3 -3.79 -5.01 24.25
N HIS A 4 -4.64 -6.03 24.20
CA HIS A 4 -4.58 -7.10 23.20
C HIS A 4 -5.95 -7.28 22.53
N PHE A 5 -5.95 -7.40 21.22
CA PHE A 5 -7.11 -7.69 20.38
C PHE A 5 -6.82 -8.89 19.50
N GLU A 6 -7.86 -9.67 19.17
CA GLU A 6 -7.74 -10.80 18.25
C GLU A 6 -9.03 -10.96 17.44
N VAL A 7 -8.88 -11.21 16.15
CA VAL A 7 -9.98 -11.43 15.20
C VAL A 7 -9.61 -12.49 14.18
N THR A 8 -10.63 -13.05 13.52
CA THR A 8 -10.45 -14.00 12.42
C THR A 8 -11.37 -13.61 11.27
N THR A 9 -10.91 -13.80 10.04
CA THR A 9 -11.71 -13.65 8.81
C THR A 9 -11.53 -14.87 7.91
N ALA A 10 -12.53 -15.18 7.09
CA ALA A 10 -12.44 -16.27 6.12
C ALA A 10 -11.61 -15.84 4.91
N LEU A 11 -10.80 -16.76 4.38
CA LEU A 11 -10.09 -16.57 3.11
C LEU A 11 -10.84 -17.32 2.00
N PRO A 12 -11.08 -16.69 0.84
CA PRO A 12 -11.65 -17.38 -0.31
C PRO A 12 -10.68 -18.43 -0.85
N ASP A 13 -11.20 -19.48 -1.49
CA ASP A 13 -10.37 -20.59 -2.02
C ASP A 13 -9.33 -20.10 -3.05
N ASN A 14 -9.59 -18.98 -3.73
CA ASN A 14 -8.65 -18.35 -4.67
C ASN A 14 -7.72 -17.30 -4.05
N PHE A 15 -7.61 -17.24 -2.72
CA PHE A 15 -6.71 -16.31 -2.06
C PHE A 15 -5.24 -16.72 -2.25
N GLN A 16 -4.45 -15.82 -2.82
CA GLN A 16 -3.03 -16.06 -3.07
C GLN A 16 -2.18 -15.60 -1.87
N SER A 17 -2.06 -16.45 -0.84
CA SER A 17 -1.29 -16.14 0.37
C SER A 17 0.15 -15.72 0.08
N GLU A 18 0.82 -16.39 -0.85
CA GLU A 18 2.21 -16.09 -1.20
C GLU A 18 2.36 -14.68 -1.78
N TYR A 19 1.41 -14.20 -2.58
CA TYR A 19 1.45 -12.84 -3.13
C TYR A 19 1.38 -11.78 -2.02
N PHE A 20 0.52 -11.99 -1.03
CA PHE A 20 0.44 -11.13 0.15
C PHE A 20 1.72 -11.16 0.98
N LEU A 21 2.25 -12.35 1.27
CA LEU A 21 3.47 -12.51 2.07
C LEU A 21 4.70 -11.93 1.35
N ALA A 22 4.82 -12.13 0.03
CA ALA A 22 5.89 -11.57 -0.79
C ALA A 22 5.91 -10.04 -0.76
N PHE A 23 4.73 -9.39 -0.77
CA PHE A 23 4.62 -7.94 -0.61
C PHE A 23 5.21 -7.44 0.72
N HIS A 24 5.04 -8.20 1.80
CA HIS A 24 5.59 -7.89 3.12
C HIS A 24 7.05 -8.33 3.31
N ARG A 25 7.58 -9.21 2.44
CA ARG A 25 9.00 -9.65 2.43
C ARG A 25 9.96 -8.75 1.68
N ARG A 26 9.49 -7.64 1.12
CA ARG A 26 10.32 -6.76 0.26
C ARG A 26 11.52 -6.12 0.98
N ASP A 27 11.43 -5.90 2.30
CA ASP A 27 12.58 -5.47 3.09
C ASP A 27 13.28 -6.65 3.75
N LYS A 28 14.41 -7.09 3.17
CA LYS A 28 15.20 -8.23 3.66
C LYS A 28 15.77 -8.03 5.06
N CYS A 29 15.87 -6.79 5.54
CA CYS A 29 16.31 -6.51 6.91
C CYS A 29 15.20 -6.73 7.94
N ALA A 30 13.94 -6.81 7.51
CA ALA A 30 12.78 -7.17 8.32
C ALA A 30 12.63 -6.38 9.63
N ILE A 31 13.04 -5.10 9.65
CA ILE A 31 13.15 -4.33 10.89
C ILE A 31 11.79 -3.89 11.45
N ALA A 32 10.80 -3.72 10.58
CA ALA A 32 9.46 -3.22 10.90
C ALA A 32 8.36 -4.16 10.42
N GLU A 33 8.69 -5.03 9.46
CA GLU A 33 7.82 -6.04 8.89
C GLU A 33 8.64 -7.32 8.77
N LEU A 34 8.29 -8.32 9.57
CA LEU A 34 8.93 -9.62 9.60
C LEU A 34 7.94 -10.67 9.13
N VAL A 35 8.35 -11.49 8.17
CA VAL A 35 7.53 -12.61 7.67
C VAL A 35 8.22 -13.92 8.03
N GLU A 36 7.56 -14.75 8.83
CA GLU A 36 8.02 -16.05 9.29
C GLU A 36 7.00 -17.11 8.88
N GLY A 37 7.35 -17.96 7.91
CA GLY A 37 6.40 -18.93 7.35
C GLY A 37 5.17 -18.24 6.76
N ASN A 38 4.00 -18.52 7.34
CA ASN A 38 2.69 -17.96 6.97
C ASN A 38 2.24 -16.79 7.85
N THR A 39 3.13 -16.26 8.70
CA THR A 39 2.83 -15.18 9.63
C THR A 39 3.60 -13.92 9.27
N ILE A 40 2.93 -12.77 9.27
CA ILE A 40 3.58 -11.46 9.28
C ILE A 40 3.48 -10.85 10.67
N LYS A 41 4.54 -10.17 11.10
CA LYS A 41 4.60 -9.32 12.28
C LYS A 41 5.00 -7.91 11.82
N LYS A 42 4.17 -6.91 12.12
CA LYS A 42 4.36 -5.53 11.66
C LYS A 42 4.30 -4.56 12.85
N GLY A 43 5.37 -3.79 13.03
CA GLY A 43 5.39 -2.67 13.96
C GLY A 43 4.71 -1.44 13.34
N LEU A 44 3.80 -0.83 14.09
CA LEU A 44 3.08 0.38 13.67
C LEU A 44 2.69 1.24 14.88
N VAL A 45 2.21 2.46 14.61
CA VAL A 45 1.73 3.36 15.67
C VAL A 45 0.24 3.58 15.50
N ILE A 46 -0.56 3.22 16.50
CA ILE A 46 -2.00 3.54 16.60
C ILE A 46 -2.20 4.47 17.78
N SER A 47 -2.89 5.59 17.58
CA SER A 47 -3.20 6.56 18.65
C SER A 47 -1.98 6.93 19.51
N ALA A 48 -0.84 7.16 18.85
CA ALA A 48 0.47 7.45 19.45
C ALA A 48 1.13 6.33 20.27
N LEU A 49 0.55 5.12 20.30
CA LEU A 49 1.14 3.95 20.95
C LEU A 49 1.83 3.02 19.94
N PRO A 50 3.06 2.56 20.23
CA PRO A 50 3.66 1.45 19.52
C PRO A 50 2.78 0.20 19.64
N CYS A 51 2.49 -0.42 18.49
CA CYS A 51 1.68 -1.60 18.38
C CYS A 51 2.37 -2.65 17.51
N LEU A 52 2.16 -3.91 17.84
CA LEU A 52 2.53 -5.07 17.03
C LEU A 52 1.27 -5.70 16.45
N LEU A 53 1.13 -5.62 15.13
CA LEU A 53 0.14 -6.38 14.38
C LEU A 53 0.75 -7.71 13.95
N THR A 54 0.09 -8.81 14.27
CA THR A 54 0.43 -10.14 13.78
C THR A 54 -0.71 -10.63 12.89
N ILE A 55 -0.42 -11.12 11.68
CA ILE A 55 -1.41 -11.78 10.81
C ILE A 55 -0.87 -13.14 10.41
N THR A 56 -1.60 -14.20 10.72
CA THR A 56 -1.28 -15.59 10.34
C THR A 56 -2.28 -16.07 9.30
N LEU A 57 -1.77 -16.59 8.18
CA LEU A 57 -2.57 -17.12 7.08
C LEU A 57 -2.67 -18.64 7.16
N GLU A 58 -3.87 -19.17 7.40
CA GLU A 58 -4.17 -20.59 7.29
C GLU A 58 -4.94 -20.89 6.01
N GLN A 59 -5.16 -22.16 5.66
CA GLN A 59 -5.71 -22.54 4.33
C GLN A 59 -7.03 -21.83 3.95
N LYS A 60 -7.92 -21.57 4.91
CA LYS A 60 -9.24 -20.95 4.65
C LYS A 60 -9.58 -19.79 5.59
N LYS A 61 -8.60 -19.29 6.36
CA LYS A 61 -8.82 -18.19 7.29
C LYS A 61 -7.53 -17.43 7.55
N ALA A 62 -7.67 -16.17 7.92
CA ALA A 62 -6.60 -15.35 8.45
C ALA A 62 -6.95 -14.93 9.88
N ILE A 63 -5.97 -15.01 10.76
CA ILE A 63 -6.09 -14.61 12.17
C ILE A 63 -5.21 -13.38 12.35
N ALA A 64 -5.76 -12.32 12.93
CA ALA A 64 -4.98 -11.14 13.29
C ALA A 64 -5.05 -10.88 14.78
N SER A 65 -3.91 -10.53 15.37
CA SER A 65 -3.83 -9.98 16.72
C SER A 65 -3.10 -8.65 16.73
N LEU A 66 -3.48 -7.78 17.66
CA LEU A 66 -2.83 -6.51 17.89
C LEU A 66 -2.47 -6.37 19.36
N HIS A 67 -1.18 -6.20 19.65
CA HIS A 67 -0.69 -5.85 20.98
C HIS A 67 -0.22 -4.39 20.99
N ALA A 68 -0.67 -3.60 21.98
CA ALA A 68 -0.24 -2.22 22.16
C ALA A 68 0.56 -2.06 23.47
N ASP A 69 1.64 -1.26 23.42
CA ASP A 69 2.48 -0.91 24.57
C ASP A 69 1.81 0.13 25.50
N GLY A 70 0.53 -0.08 25.80
CA GLY A 70 -0.28 0.82 26.58
C GLY A 70 -1.76 0.55 26.40
N HIS A 71 -2.59 1.36 27.07
CA HIS A 71 -4.04 1.29 26.93
C HIS A 71 -4.49 1.99 25.65
N LEU A 72 -4.96 1.22 24.67
CA LEU A 72 -5.36 1.75 23.37
C LEU A 72 -6.84 2.17 23.37
N SER A 73 -7.11 3.46 23.59
CA SER A 73 -8.47 4.02 23.54
C SER A 73 -8.98 4.20 22.12
N GLY A 74 -10.25 3.89 21.87
CA GLY A 74 -10.91 4.12 20.57
C GLY A 74 -10.53 3.12 19.48
N PHE A 75 -9.91 2.01 19.85
CA PHE A 75 -9.65 0.87 18.97
C PHE A 75 -10.31 -0.37 19.56
N ASP A 76 -10.92 -1.18 18.71
CA ASP A 76 -11.66 -2.38 19.10
C ASP A 76 -11.44 -3.53 18.09
N ASN A 77 -12.09 -4.67 18.34
CA ASN A 77 -12.03 -5.81 17.43
C ASN A 77 -12.61 -5.49 16.05
N ASN A 78 -13.60 -4.59 15.93
CA ASN A 78 -14.15 -4.22 14.62
C ASN A 78 -13.12 -3.45 13.79
N ALA A 79 -12.39 -2.52 14.42
CA ALA A 79 -11.29 -1.80 13.79
C ALA A 79 -10.17 -2.75 13.35
N LEU A 80 -9.82 -3.75 14.18
CA LEU A 80 -8.83 -4.77 13.80
C LEU A 80 -9.32 -5.65 12.64
N LEU A 81 -10.59 -6.06 12.64
CA LEU A 81 -11.16 -6.87 11.56
C LEU A 81 -11.19 -6.09 10.24
N LEU A 82 -11.56 -4.82 10.27
CA LEU A 82 -11.51 -3.93 9.10
C LEU A 82 -10.08 -3.78 8.59
N LEU A 83 -9.11 -3.53 9.48
CA LEU A 83 -7.69 -3.47 9.14
C LEU A 83 -7.21 -4.77 8.47
N LEU A 84 -7.55 -5.93 9.04
CA LEU A 84 -7.22 -7.24 8.48
C LEU A 84 -7.80 -7.40 7.07
N ASN A 85 -9.10 -7.15 6.90
CA ASN A 85 -9.77 -7.29 5.60
C ASN A 85 -9.20 -6.34 4.54
N ASN A 86 -8.85 -5.11 4.93
CA ASN A 86 -8.20 -4.13 4.05
C ASN A 86 -6.80 -4.59 3.64
N MET A 87 -5.94 -4.95 4.60
CA MET A 87 -4.57 -5.38 4.30
C MET A 87 -4.54 -6.59 3.38
N LEU A 88 -5.46 -7.55 3.55
CA LEU A 88 -5.61 -8.71 2.69
C LEU A 88 -6.31 -8.41 1.35
N GLY A 89 -6.88 -7.22 1.18
CA GLY A 89 -7.66 -6.85 0.01
C GLY A 89 -8.97 -7.63 -0.14
N LEU A 90 -9.52 -8.16 0.94
CA LEU A 90 -10.74 -9.00 0.91
C LEU A 90 -12.01 -8.22 0.56
N LEU A 91 -11.98 -6.89 0.74
CA LEU A 91 -13.09 -6.00 0.35
C LEU A 91 -13.09 -5.66 -1.15
N GLN A 92 -12.07 -6.08 -1.90
CA GLN A 92 -11.98 -5.83 -3.33
C GLN A 92 -12.88 -6.81 -4.10
N PRO A 93 -13.81 -6.33 -4.95
CA PRO A 93 -14.77 -7.17 -5.67
C PRO A 93 -14.13 -7.82 -6.91
N THR A 94 -13.02 -8.54 -6.73
CA THR A 94 -12.22 -9.11 -7.83
C THR A 94 -13.02 -10.07 -8.71
N ALA A 95 -13.94 -10.85 -8.12
CA ALA A 95 -14.82 -11.75 -8.86
C ALA A 95 -15.74 -11.00 -9.86
N GLN A 96 -16.17 -9.78 -9.53
CA GLN A 96 -16.99 -8.97 -10.44
C GLN A 96 -16.17 -8.50 -11.65
N PHE A 97 -14.93 -8.07 -11.42
CA PHE A 97 -14.00 -7.72 -12.49
C PHE A 97 -13.72 -8.93 -13.41
N GLU A 98 -13.40 -10.09 -12.82
CA GLU A 98 -13.12 -11.30 -13.59
C GLU A 98 -14.31 -11.72 -14.45
N LEU A 99 -15.51 -11.75 -13.87
CA LEU A 99 -16.73 -12.08 -14.61
C LEU A 99 -16.99 -11.11 -15.77
N ALA A 100 -16.74 -9.82 -15.56
CA ALA A 100 -16.95 -8.79 -16.57
C ALA A 100 -15.93 -8.84 -17.72
N TYR A 101 -14.68 -9.25 -17.46
CA TYR A 101 -13.59 -9.15 -18.43
C TYR A 101 -12.97 -10.50 -18.85
N GLN A 102 -13.48 -11.65 -18.39
CA GLN A 102 -12.96 -12.97 -18.75
C GLN A 102 -12.92 -13.26 -20.26
N SER A 103 -13.80 -12.63 -21.04
CA SER A 103 -13.84 -12.77 -22.51
C SER A 103 -13.08 -11.67 -23.26
N HIS A 104 -12.57 -10.64 -22.57
CA HIS A 104 -11.82 -9.56 -23.21
C HIS A 104 -10.45 -10.08 -23.64
N PRO A 105 -10.01 -9.92 -24.90
CA PRO A 105 -8.83 -10.59 -25.44
C PRO A 105 -7.54 -10.32 -24.65
N ASP A 106 -7.32 -9.07 -24.22
CA ASP A 106 -6.14 -8.72 -23.44
C ASP A 106 -6.26 -9.07 -21.95
N ILE A 107 -7.39 -8.74 -21.31
CA ILE A 107 -7.59 -9.04 -19.88
C ILE A 107 -7.64 -10.55 -19.63
N ALA A 108 -8.21 -11.35 -20.53
CA ALA A 108 -8.18 -12.80 -20.44
C ALA A 108 -6.75 -13.37 -20.37
N LYS A 109 -5.76 -12.74 -21.04
CA LYS A 109 -4.34 -13.11 -20.91
C LYS A 109 -3.82 -12.84 -19.51
N LEU A 110 -4.15 -11.67 -18.94
CA LEU A 110 -3.76 -11.29 -17.59
C LEU A 110 -4.40 -12.20 -16.52
N LEU A 111 -5.67 -12.56 -16.70
CA LEU A 111 -6.41 -13.43 -15.77
C LEU A 111 -5.88 -14.86 -15.76
N ARG A 112 -5.37 -15.38 -16.88
CA ARG A 112 -4.68 -16.68 -16.90
C ARG A 112 -3.43 -16.71 -16.02
N HIS A 113 -2.78 -15.57 -15.83
CA HIS A 113 -1.59 -15.45 -15.00
C HIS A 113 -1.93 -15.15 -13.53
N SER A 114 -2.99 -14.37 -13.28
CA SER A 114 -3.22 -13.75 -11.96
C SER A 114 -4.70 -13.68 -11.55
N SER A 115 -5.52 -14.66 -11.92
CA SER A 115 -6.91 -14.76 -11.39
C SER A 115 -6.93 -14.78 -9.86
N GLY A 116 -7.90 -14.09 -9.27
CA GLY A 116 -8.02 -13.90 -7.83
C GLY A 116 -7.10 -12.82 -7.25
N LEU A 117 -6.36 -12.07 -8.08
CA LEU A 117 -5.42 -11.03 -7.64
C LEU A 117 -6.12 -9.99 -6.77
N ARG A 118 -5.66 -9.89 -5.52
CA ARG A 118 -6.03 -8.82 -4.58
C ARG A 118 -4.81 -7.97 -4.32
N ILE A 119 -5.01 -6.68 -4.15
CA ILE A 119 -3.94 -5.73 -3.87
C ILE A 119 -3.79 -5.58 -2.36
N PRO A 120 -2.64 -5.96 -1.76
CA PRO A 120 -2.40 -5.70 -0.35
C PRO A 120 -2.44 -4.20 -0.04
N GLN A 121 -3.26 -3.79 0.92
CA GLN A 121 -3.26 -2.41 1.41
C GLN A 121 -2.20 -2.21 2.50
N THR A 122 -1.73 -0.97 2.66
CA THR A 122 -0.93 -0.60 3.83
C THR A 122 -1.80 -0.57 5.08
N ALA A 123 -1.18 -0.59 6.28
CA ALA A 123 -1.95 -0.61 7.53
C ALA A 123 -2.70 0.71 7.76
N THR A 124 -2.23 1.82 7.19
CA THR A 124 -2.93 3.11 7.20
C THR A 124 -2.84 3.81 5.84
N PRO A 125 -3.79 4.68 5.49
CA PRO A 125 -3.68 5.51 4.29
C PRO A 125 -2.46 6.45 4.31
N PHE A 126 -2.08 6.95 5.49
CA PHE A 126 -0.90 7.80 5.62
C PHE A 126 0.39 7.05 5.25
N GLU A 127 0.51 5.78 5.65
CA GLU A 127 1.61 4.91 5.24
C GLU A 127 1.66 4.77 3.71
N ALA A 128 0.52 4.61 3.03
CA ALA A 128 0.45 4.57 1.56
C ALA A 128 0.99 5.85 0.93
N ILE A 129 0.64 7.02 1.46
CA ILE A 129 1.11 8.32 0.94
C ILE A 129 2.63 8.44 1.09
N VAL A 130 3.15 8.15 2.28
CA VAL A 130 4.60 8.23 2.55
C VAL A 130 5.36 7.25 1.66
N TRP A 131 4.86 6.03 1.50
CA TRP A 131 5.45 5.05 0.60
C TRP A 131 5.42 5.50 -0.87
N ALA A 132 4.30 6.05 -1.33
CA ALA A 132 4.16 6.57 -2.69
C ALA A 132 5.17 7.70 -2.98
N ILE A 133 5.30 8.68 -2.08
CA ILE A 133 6.27 9.79 -2.23
C ILE A 133 7.71 9.27 -2.19
N THR A 134 8.00 8.32 -1.29
CA THR A 134 9.32 7.70 -1.18
C THR A 134 9.72 7.05 -2.52
N GLY A 135 8.82 6.27 -3.11
CA GLY A 135 9.06 5.51 -4.35
C GLY A 135 9.07 6.31 -5.65
N GLN A 136 8.75 7.61 -5.65
CA GLN A 136 8.73 8.40 -6.89
C GLN A 136 10.08 8.35 -7.62
N LEU A 137 10.06 8.00 -8.91
CA LEU A 137 11.20 8.05 -9.84
C LEU A 137 12.45 7.25 -9.42
N ILE A 138 12.30 6.25 -8.54
CA ILE A 138 13.40 5.37 -8.10
C ILE A 138 12.98 3.91 -8.15
N SER A 139 13.94 2.99 -8.04
CA SER A 139 13.63 1.56 -7.96
C SER A 139 12.96 1.20 -6.64
N VAL A 140 12.29 0.04 -6.60
CA VAL A 140 11.64 -0.47 -5.38
C VAL A 140 12.68 -0.74 -4.30
N GLU A 141 13.84 -1.30 -4.65
CA GLU A 141 14.93 -1.62 -3.72
C GLU A 141 15.49 -0.36 -3.07
N ALA A 142 15.68 0.70 -3.86
CA ALA A 142 16.10 2.01 -3.35
C ALA A 142 15.03 2.60 -2.41
N ALA A 143 13.76 2.52 -2.78
CA ALA A 143 12.65 3.00 -1.95
C ALA A 143 12.54 2.24 -0.63
N VAL A 144 12.69 0.91 -0.64
CA VAL A 144 12.73 0.06 0.56
C VAL A 144 13.88 0.48 1.47
N SER A 145 15.08 0.66 0.93
CA SER A 145 16.26 1.10 1.68
C SER A 145 16.08 2.47 2.34
N ILE A 146 15.49 3.43 1.63
CA ILE A 146 15.17 4.77 2.15
C ILE A 146 14.10 4.69 3.25
N ARG A 147 13.02 3.92 3.02
CA ARG A 147 11.95 3.72 4.00
C ARG A 147 12.48 3.12 5.30
N ARG A 148 13.33 2.09 5.20
CA ARG A 148 13.96 1.46 6.37
C ARG A 148 14.72 2.47 7.22
N ARG A 149 15.59 3.28 6.60
CA ARG A 149 16.31 4.34 7.33
C ARG A 149 15.37 5.37 7.97
N LEU A 150 14.27 5.73 7.31
CA LEU A 150 13.27 6.64 7.88
C LEU A 150 12.61 6.05 9.13
N ILE A 151 12.27 4.75 9.08
CA ILE A 151 11.69 4.03 10.22
C ILE A 151 12.68 3.98 11.38
N GLU A 152 13.95 3.63 11.14
CA GLU A 152 15.00 3.63 12.17
C GLU A 152 15.22 5.01 12.78
N THR A 153 15.26 6.05 11.94
CA THR A 153 15.39 7.45 12.37
C THR A 153 14.24 7.90 13.26
N SER A 154 13.09 7.21 13.22
CA SER A 154 11.97 7.58 14.08
C SER A 154 12.16 7.22 15.55
N GLU A 155 13.06 6.27 15.86
CA GLU A 155 13.31 5.83 17.23
C GLU A 155 12.09 5.25 17.95
N ILE A 156 11.05 4.86 17.19
CA ILE A 156 9.84 4.24 17.72
C ILE A 156 9.93 2.72 17.56
N LYS A 157 9.98 2.01 18.69
CA LYS A 157 9.92 0.54 18.74
C LYS A 157 8.75 0.09 19.59
N HIS A 158 8.17 -1.03 19.18
CA HIS A 158 7.33 -1.83 20.06
C HIS A 158 8.21 -2.66 21.00
N SER A 159 7.66 -3.07 22.16
CA SER A 159 8.32 -3.91 23.17
C SER A 159 8.85 -5.24 22.64
N SER A 160 8.34 -5.73 21.50
CA SER A 160 8.87 -6.90 20.79
C SER A 160 10.21 -6.66 20.09
N GLY A 161 10.68 -5.41 20.02
CA GLY A 161 11.91 -5.01 19.34
C GLY A 161 11.73 -4.60 17.87
N LEU A 162 10.56 -4.85 17.27
CA LEU A 162 10.25 -4.36 15.92
C LEU A 162 10.07 -2.84 15.92
N TRP A 163 10.60 -2.20 14.89
CA TRP A 163 10.43 -0.78 14.65
C TRP A 163 9.03 -0.48 14.12
N CYS A 164 8.48 0.67 14.51
CA CYS A 164 7.16 1.09 14.09
C CYS A 164 7.21 2.11 12.96
N GLN A 165 6.31 1.98 11.99
CA GLN A 165 6.12 3.02 10.97
C GLN A 165 5.78 4.37 11.64
N PRO A 166 6.50 5.46 11.33
CA PRO A 166 6.30 6.75 11.99
C PRO A 166 4.92 7.36 11.68
N SER A 167 4.33 8.01 12.69
CA SER A 167 3.04 8.69 12.60
C SER A 167 3.15 10.05 11.89
N PRO A 168 2.02 10.65 11.45
CA PRO A 168 2.03 12.02 10.94
C PRO A 168 2.67 13.02 11.92
N HIS A 169 2.33 12.92 13.21
CA HIS A 169 2.89 13.79 14.26
C HIS A 169 4.42 13.72 14.35
N HIS A 170 4.99 12.54 14.16
CA HIS A 170 6.43 12.36 14.14
C HIS A 170 7.05 12.97 12.87
N LEU A 171 6.53 12.61 11.69
CA LEU A 171 7.06 13.06 10.41
C LEU A 171 6.95 14.58 10.19
N ALA A 172 5.91 15.22 10.73
CA ALA A 172 5.76 16.67 10.66
C ALA A 172 6.86 17.42 11.43
N LYS A 173 7.42 16.81 12.49
CA LYS A 173 8.45 17.42 13.36
C LYS A 173 9.88 17.01 12.99
N LEU A 174 10.05 15.93 12.23
CA LEU A 174 11.36 15.43 11.84
C LEU A 174 12.10 16.47 10.98
N PRO A 175 13.31 16.95 11.34
CA PRO A 175 14.01 17.95 10.53
C PRO A 175 14.34 17.44 9.11
N ILE A 176 14.31 18.34 8.12
CA ILE A 176 14.67 18.01 6.73
C ILE A 176 16.07 17.38 6.64
N SER A 177 17.02 17.76 7.50
CA SER A 177 18.34 17.14 7.56
C SER A 177 18.30 15.64 7.84
N GLU A 178 17.38 15.17 8.68
CA GLU A 178 17.24 13.75 9.02
C GLU A 178 16.64 12.96 7.85
N TYR A 179 15.66 13.52 7.15
CA TYR A 179 15.18 12.94 5.88
C TYR A 179 16.32 12.81 4.86
N ARG A 180 17.19 13.81 4.74
CA ARG A 180 18.34 13.74 3.83
C ARG A 180 19.32 12.63 4.20
N LYS A 181 19.60 12.43 5.50
CA LYS A 181 20.42 11.31 5.97
C LYS A 181 19.79 9.95 5.60
N CYS A 182 18.46 9.87 5.54
CA CYS A 182 17.75 8.68 5.06
C CYS A 182 17.82 8.50 3.54
N GLY A 183 18.25 9.50 2.77
CA GLY A 183 18.35 9.47 1.31
C GLY A 183 17.19 10.15 0.57
N TYR A 184 16.34 10.93 1.25
CA TYR A 184 15.35 11.75 0.58
C TYR A 184 15.97 13.00 -0.04
N SER A 185 15.40 13.44 -1.18
CA SER A 185 15.64 14.80 -1.66
C SER A 185 14.91 15.82 -0.78
N ASN A 186 15.36 17.08 -0.80
CA ASN A 186 14.67 18.17 -0.09
C ASN A 186 13.20 18.28 -0.50
N ALA A 187 12.91 18.12 -1.79
CA ALA A 187 11.54 18.19 -2.30
C ALA A 187 10.65 17.10 -1.69
N LYS A 188 11.10 15.83 -1.69
CA LYS A 188 10.33 14.73 -1.09
C LYS A 188 10.16 14.90 0.41
N ALA A 189 11.21 15.31 1.11
CA ALA A 189 11.16 15.57 2.55
C ALA A 189 10.14 16.66 2.90
N GLN A 190 10.16 17.77 2.17
CA GLN A 190 9.18 18.86 2.31
C GLN A 190 7.75 18.41 1.99
N THR A 191 7.56 17.60 0.94
CA THR A 191 6.24 17.05 0.60
C THR A 191 5.71 16.14 1.71
N ILE A 192 6.53 15.23 2.27
CA ILE A 192 6.12 14.36 3.37
C ILE A 192 5.75 15.18 4.61
N GLN A 193 6.55 16.17 4.99
CA GLN A 193 6.23 17.08 6.09
C GLN A 193 4.93 17.84 5.85
N LEU A 194 4.70 18.35 4.64
CA LEU A 194 3.49 19.08 4.30
C LEU A 194 2.24 18.19 4.37
N VAL A 195 2.32 16.95 3.85
CA VAL A 195 1.24 15.96 4.00
C VAL A 195 0.97 15.71 5.49
N ALA A 196 2.02 15.43 6.27
CA ALA A 196 1.90 15.16 7.70
C ALA A 196 1.23 16.32 8.44
N GLN A 197 1.63 17.56 8.15
CA GLN A 197 1.03 18.76 8.72
C GLN A 197 -0.46 18.90 8.35
N ARG A 198 -0.81 18.65 7.08
CA ARG A 198 -2.21 18.68 6.60
C ARG A 198 -3.08 17.62 7.25
N VAL A 199 -2.53 16.45 7.58
CA VAL A 199 -3.27 15.42 8.33
C VAL A 199 -3.51 15.87 9.76
N ILE A 200 -2.48 16.38 10.44
CA ILE A 200 -2.57 16.80 11.86
C ILE A 200 -3.55 17.95 12.05
N ASN A 201 -3.57 18.91 11.13
CA ASN A 201 -4.43 20.09 11.23
C ASN A 201 -5.85 19.89 10.62
N GLY A 202 -6.18 18.66 10.18
CA GLY A 202 -7.48 18.32 9.61
C GLY A 202 -7.74 18.81 8.19
N GLN A 203 -6.74 19.39 7.50
CA GLN A 203 -6.87 19.83 6.10
C GLN A 203 -6.84 18.67 5.09
N LEU A 204 -6.32 17.51 5.49
CA LEU A 204 -6.36 16.26 4.74
C LEU A 204 -6.98 15.17 5.62
N ASN A 205 -8.28 14.95 5.45
CA ASN A 205 -9.01 13.90 6.16
C ASN A 205 -8.81 12.55 5.44
N LEU A 206 -8.19 11.59 6.13
CA LEU A 206 -7.92 10.25 5.63
C LEU A 206 -8.89 9.20 6.20
N SER A 207 -10.03 9.62 6.75
CA SER A 207 -11.09 8.71 7.20
C SER A 207 -11.62 7.88 6.03
N PRO A 208 -11.98 6.60 6.25
CA PRO A 208 -12.65 5.78 5.24
C PRO A 208 -13.99 6.37 4.74
N ASP A 209 -14.62 7.28 5.50
CA ASP A 209 -15.88 7.91 5.13
C ASP A 209 -15.72 9.02 4.06
N VAL A 210 -14.49 9.46 3.79
CA VAL A 210 -14.21 10.48 2.79
C VAL A 210 -14.18 9.84 1.41
N SER A 211 -14.86 10.47 0.44
CA SER A 211 -14.86 9.95 -0.92
C SER A 211 -13.44 9.92 -1.51
N PRO A 212 -13.07 8.88 -2.29
CA PRO A 212 -11.79 8.86 -2.99
C PRO A 212 -11.55 10.08 -3.87
N ILE A 213 -12.62 10.69 -4.41
CA ILE A 213 -12.56 11.89 -5.25
C ILE A 213 -12.14 13.12 -4.44
N ASP A 214 -12.61 13.26 -3.20
CA ASP A 214 -12.24 14.39 -2.34
C ASP A 214 -10.81 14.23 -1.81
N ILE A 215 -10.41 12.99 -1.49
CA ILE A 215 -9.01 12.68 -1.14
C ILE A 215 -8.09 12.97 -2.34
N ASP A 216 -8.50 12.60 -3.56
CA ASP A 216 -7.75 12.88 -4.80
C ASP A 216 -7.47 14.39 -4.93
N LYS A 217 -8.52 15.21 -4.89
CA LYS A 217 -8.41 16.67 -4.98
C LYS A 217 -7.53 17.25 -3.87
N ALA A 218 -7.70 16.79 -2.63
CA ALA A 218 -6.92 17.27 -1.49
C ALA A 218 -5.43 16.93 -1.61
N LEU A 219 -5.12 15.73 -2.11
CA LEU A 219 -3.74 15.28 -2.35
C LEU A 219 -3.10 16.01 -3.53
N LEU A 220 -3.79 16.18 -4.66
CA LEU A 220 -3.27 16.92 -5.83
C LEU A 220 -2.95 18.38 -5.50
N ALA A 221 -3.64 18.97 -4.52
CA ALA A 221 -3.36 20.32 -4.03
C ALA A 221 -2.06 20.43 -3.18
N ILE A 222 -1.31 19.33 -2.98
CA ILE A 222 -0.05 19.30 -2.25
C ILE A 222 1.11 19.35 -3.23
N LYS A 223 1.99 20.36 -3.08
CA LYS A 223 3.20 20.48 -3.90
C LYS A 223 4.07 19.21 -3.78
N GLY A 224 4.38 18.60 -4.92
CA GLY A 224 5.17 17.36 -5.01
C GLY A 224 4.34 16.07 -5.02
N VAL A 225 3.00 16.18 -4.92
CA VAL A 225 2.07 15.07 -5.13
C VAL A 225 1.44 15.21 -6.51
N GLY A 226 1.66 14.23 -7.39
CA GLY A 226 1.10 14.18 -8.74
C GLY A 226 0.10 13.05 -8.94
N PRO A 227 -0.54 12.96 -10.12
CA PRO A 227 -1.62 12.00 -10.40
C PRO A 227 -1.24 10.53 -10.13
N TRP A 228 0.00 10.14 -10.42
CA TRP A 228 0.48 8.79 -10.12
C TRP A 228 0.52 8.52 -8.60
N THR A 229 1.03 9.48 -7.80
CA THR A 229 1.10 9.36 -6.34
C THR A 229 -0.30 9.27 -5.72
N VAL A 230 -1.26 10.03 -6.27
CA VAL A 230 -2.66 9.97 -5.84
C VAL A 230 -3.29 8.62 -6.17
N SER A 231 -3.20 8.18 -7.43
CA SER A 231 -3.77 6.89 -7.85
C SER A 231 -3.16 5.72 -7.06
N TYR A 232 -1.86 5.75 -6.81
CA TYR A 232 -1.17 4.75 -5.99
C TYR A 232 -1.64 4.79 -4.53
N THR A 233 -1.77 5.99 -3.96
CA THR A 233 -2.27 6.18 -2.59
C THR A 233 -3.68 5.65 -2.45
N LEU A 234 -4.58 5.98 -3.36
CA LEU A 234 -5.97 5.54 -3.31
C LEU A 234 -6.08 4.02 -3.45
N LEU A 235 -5.24 3.42 -4.30
CA LEU A 235 -5.16 1.97 -4.43
C LEU A 235 -4.68 1.30 -3.12
N ARG A 236 -3.51 1.70 -2.60
CA ARG A 236 -2.87 1.01 -1.46
C ARG A 236 -3.38 1.45 -0.09
N GLY A 237 -3.93 2.65 0.02
CA GLY A 237 -4.47 3.21 1.26
C GLY A 237 -5.97 2.97 1.43
N PHE A 238 -6.73 3.00 0.33
CA PHE A 238 -8.21 2.97 0.37
C PHE A 238 -8.82 1.83 -0.44
N GLY A 239 -8.02 1.02 -1.14
CA GLY A 239 -8.53 -0.09 -1.94
C GLY A 239 -9.33 0.39 -3.16
N TRP A 240 -9.15 1.64 -3.58
CA TRP A 240 -9.88 2.21 -4.72
C TRP A 240 -9.27 1.73 -6.03
N LEU A 241 -10.07 1.01 -6.82
CA LEU A 241 -9.61 0.25 -7.98
C LEU A 241 -9.67 1.01 -9.31
N ASP A 242 -10.07 2.29 -9.30
CA ASP A 242 -10.26 3.09 -10.52
C ASP A 242 -9.17 4.15 -10.76
N GLY A 243 -8.12 4.21 -9.94
CA GLY A 243 -6.98 5.11 -10.15
C GLY A 243 -6.19 4.79 -11.42
N SER A 244 -5.77 5.80 -12.19
CA SER A 244 -5.01 5.57 -13.43
C SER A 244 -3.49 5.61 -13.18
N LEU A 245 -2.84 4.47 -13.27
CA LEU A 245 -1.38 4.32 -13.09
C LEU A 245 -0.59 4.45 -14.41
N HIS A 246 -1.08 5.24 -15.37
CA HIS A 246 -0.46 5.39 -16.70
C HIS A 246 0.96 6.00 -16.68
N GLY A 247 1.31 6.72 -15.61
CA GLY A 247 2.66 7.26 -15.40
C GLY A 247 3.67 6.20 -14.92
N ASP A 248 3.20 5.03 -14.50
CA ASP A 248 4.03 3.96 -13.94
C ASP A 248 4.83 3.25 -15.03
N VAL A 249 6.16 3.20 -14.89
CA VAL A 249 7.04 2.63 -15.90
C VAL A 249 6.83 1.12 -16.05
N ALA A 250 6.59 0.41 -14.95
CA ALA A 250 6.35 -1.04 -15.00
C ALA A 250 5.03 -1.32 -15.72
N VAL A 251 3.94 -0.61 -15.37
CA VAL A 251 2.65 -0.72 -16.06
C VAL A 251 2.78 -0.50 -17.56
N ARG A 252 3.52 0.52 -17.99
CA ARG A 252 3.72 0.80 -19.43
C ARG A 252 4.51 -0.31 -20.14
N LYS A 253 5.55 -0.84 -19.51
CA LYS A 253 6.35 -1.96 -20.06
C LYS A 253 5.51 -3.23 -20.17
N SER A 254 4.76 -3.57 -19.13
CA SER A 254 3.83 -4.69 -19.14
C SER A 254 2.79 -4.53 -20.24
N LEU A 255 2.20 -3.34 -20.36
CA LEU A 255 1.18 -3.09 -21.37
C LEU A 255 1.77 -3.20 -22.79
N GLN A 256 2.97 -2.69 -23.02
CA GLN A 256 3.67 -2.85 -24.30
C GLN A 256 3.80 -4.33 -24.67
N ARG A 257 4.24 -5.18 -23.73
CA ARG A 257 4.36 -6.63 -23.94
C ARG A 257 3.01 -7.29 -24.18
N LEU A 258 1.99 -6.94 -23.40
CA LEU A 258 0.63 -7.47 -23.52
C LEU A 258 0.03 -7.22 -24.91
N LEU A 259 0.28 -6.03 -25.45
CA LEU A 259 -0.19 -5.59 -26.76
C LEU A 259 0.73 -6.01 -27.92
N GLY A 260 1.90 -6.60 -27.63
CA GLY A 260 2.89 -6.97 -28.64
C GLY A 260 3.42 -5.76 -29.44
N SER A 261 3.56 -4.61 -28.79
CA SER A 261 4.02 -3.38 -29.45
C SER A 261 5.55 -3.28 -29.47
N ASP A 262 6.12 -3.07 -30.66
CA ASP A 262 7.57 -2.90 -30.83
C ASP A 262 8.10 -1.60 -30.19
N GLU A 263 7.27 -0.55 -30.17
CA GLU A 263 7.64 0.76 -29.65
C GLU A 263 7.18 0.96 -28.19
N PRO A 264 7.95 1.69 -27.35
CA PRO A 264 7.55 2.01 -26.00
C PRO A 264 6.25 2.83 -25.95
N LEU A 265 5.29 2.41 -25.13
CA LEU A 265 4.04 3.14 -24.95
C LEU A 265 4.27 4.45 -24.18
N SER A 266 3.72 5.54 -24.70
CA SER A 266 3.66 6.84 -24.00
C SER A 266 2.67 6.81 -22.84
N GLN A 267 2.81 7.77 -21.91
CA GLN A 267 1.84 7.96 -20.83
C GLN A 267 0.42 8.22 -21.37
N LYS A 268 0.30 9.00 -22.45
CA LYS A 268 -0.99 9.32 -23.09
C LYS A 268 -1.65 8.08 -23.69
N GLN A 269 -0.91 7.26 -24.43
CA GLN A 269 -1.43 6.00 -24.99
C GLN A 269 -1.86 5.04 -23.87
N THR A 270 -1.04 4.93 -22.81
CA THR A 270 -1.37 4.07 -21.66
C THR A 270 -2.61 4.57 -20.92
N GLN A 271 -2.75 5.88 -20.75
CA GLN A 271 -3.93 6.49 -20.13
C GLN A 271 -5.19 6.21 -20.96
N GLN A 272 -5.12 6.40 -22.28
CA GLN A 272 -6.21 6.12 -23.20
C GLN A 272 -6.61 4.63 -23.13
N TRP A 273 -5.65 3.72 -23.16
CA TRP A 273 -5.94 2.30 -23.07
C TRP A 273 -6.59 1.93 -21.73
N LEU A 274 -6.02 2.39 -20.61
CA LEU A 274 -6.56 2.14 -19.26
C LEU A 274 -7.97 2.73 -19.08
N SER A 275 -8.31 3.83 -19.77
CA SER A 275 -9.61 4.49 -19.60
C SER A 275 -10.82 3.61 -19.93
N GLN A 276 -10.62 2.57 -20.77
CA GLN A 276 -11.65 1.61 -21.17
C GLN A 276 -12.07 0.66 -20.05
N PHE A 277 -11.31 0.61 -18.95
CA PHE A 277 -11.50 -0.34 -17.87
C PHE A 277 -12.07 0.28 -16.61
N SER A 278 -12.64 1.49 -16.65
CA SER A 278 -13.36 2.02 -15.48
C SER A 278 -14.55 1.11 -15.12
N PRO A 279 -14.77 0.77 -13.84
CA PRO A 279 -14.17 1.31 -12.60
C PRO A 279 -12.92 0.55 -12.06
N TRP A 280 -12.17 -0.14 -12.92
CA TRP A 280 -11.11 -1.11 -12.57
C TRP A 280 -9.71 -0.72 -13.06
N LYS A 281 -9.47 0.54 -13.44
CA LYS A 281 -8.19 0.97 -14.05
C LYS A 281 -6.95 0.59 -13.22
N ALA A 282 -7.02 0.74 -11.89
CA ALA A 282 -5.93 0.39 -10.99
C ALA A 282 -5.79 -1.12 -10.80
N LEU A 283 -6.90 -1.87 -10.81
CA LEU A 283 -6.86 -3.33 -10.77
C LEU A 283 -6.22 -3.91 -12.04
N VAL A 284 -6.56 -3.38 -13.22
CA VAL A 284 -5.90 -3.74 -14.48
C VAL A 284 -4.41 -3.42 -14.42
N ALA A 285 -4.03 -2.24 -13.91
CA ALA A 285 -2.63 -1.89 -13.69
C ALA A 285 -1.92 -2.84 -12.71
N ALA A 286 -2.62 -3.35 -11.68
CA ALA A 286 -2.07 -4.34 -10.77
C ALA A 286 -1.85 -5.70 -11.43
N HIS A 287 -2.76 -6.15 -12.31
CA HIS A 287 -2.53 -7.33 -13.14
C HIS A 287 -1.33 -7.15 -14.07
N LEU A 288 -1.13 -5.95 -14.62
CA LEU A 288 0.04 -5.60 -15.42
C LEU A 288 1.34 -5.67 -14.57
N TRP A 289 1.32 -5.26 -13.31
CA TRP A 289 2.47 -5.46 -12.39
C TRP A 289 2.75 -6.95 -12.16
N ALA A 290 1.71 -7.75 -11.89
CA ALA A 290 1.86 -9.19 -11.66
C ALA A 290 2.51 -9.89 -12.86
N MET A 291 2.16 -9.48 -14.10
CA MET A 291 2.75 -10.03 -15.31
C MET A 291 4.28 -9.86 -15.43
N GLU A 292 4.88 -8.84 -14.80
CA GLU A 292 6.35 -8.68 -14.76
C GLU A 292 7.01 -9.60 -13.73
N SER A 293 6.27 -10.02 -12.70
CA SER A 293 6.82 -10.72 -11.54
C SER A 293 7.25 -12.17 -11.80
N ASP A 294 7.08 -12.68 -13.04
CA ASP A 294 7.80 -13.87 -13.55
C ASP A 294 9.34 -13.72 -13.48
N LYS A 295 9.83 -12.50 -13.27
CA LYS A 295 11.22 -12.21 -12.88
C LYS A 295 11.24 -11.22 -11.73
N ALA A 296 11.44 -11.73 -10.51
CA ALA A 296 11.78 -11.03 -9.27
C ALA A 296 10.62 -10.62 -8.35
N TYR A 297 10.53 -11.36 -7.24
CA TYR A 297 10.45 -10.81 -5.88
C TYR A 297 11.60 -11.39 -5.06
#